data_AF-G7IC39-F1
#
_entry.id   AF-G7IC39-F1
#
_cell.length_a   1.000
_cell.length_b   1.000
_cell.length_c   1.000
_cell.angle_alpha   90.00
_cell.angle_beta   90.00
_cell.angle_gamma   90.00
#
_symmetry.space_group_name_H-M   'P 1'
#
loop_
_entity.id
_entity.type
_entity.pdbx_description
1 polymer ?
#
loop_
_entity_poly.entity_id
_entity_poly.type
_entity_poly.pdbx_seq_one_letter_code
_entity_poly.pdbx_strand_id
1 'polypeptide(L)'
;MKEHGAIYLTPFSHRLAEEIDNPEYQRLRCRVNYHALRFKPHIMKLSQSIVDKLRAQGPFMSIHLRFEMDMLSFAGCFDIFTPEEQKILKKYREENFAPKKLVYNERRAIGKCPLTPEEVGLILRALGFDNSTRIYLAAGELFGGDRFMNPFRSLFPRLENHSSVDHSEELAENTRGLAGSAVDYMVCLLSDIFMPTYDGPSNFANNLLGHRLYYGFRTTIRPDRKALAPIFIDREKGQITDFDEAVKKVMLKTNFGEPHKRVSPESFYTNSWPECFCQTSAKNPEDNCPPNDVLNILHDELVKASTDTNSTQA
;
A
#
# COMPACT_ATOMS: atom_id res chain seq x y z
N MET A 1 -34.55 -16.13 1.15
CA MET A 1 -35.30 -14.91 1.50
C MET A 1 -36.78 -15.17 1.74
N LYS A 2 -37.52 -15.83 0.84
CA LYS A 2 -38.97 -16.05 1.02
C LYS A 2 -39.35 -16.95 2.21
N GLU A 3 -38.52 -17.93 2.57
CA GLU A 3 -38.80 -18.85 3.67
C GLU A 3 -38.14 -18.44 5.00
N HIS A 4 -36.85 -18.08 4.97
CA HIS A 4 -36.08 -17.79 6.18
C HIS A 4 -35.89 -16.30 6.51
N GLY A 5 -36.31 -15.36 5.64
CA GLY A 5 -36.17 -13.91 5.84
C GLY A 5 -34.73 -13.35 5.82
N ALA A 6 -33.72 -14.20 6.09
CA ALA A 6 -32.31 -13.87 6.08
C ALA A 6 -31.49 -15.00 5.44
N ILE A 7 -30.28 -14.68 4.98
CA ILE A 7 -29.31 -15.65 4.44
C ILE A 7 -27.96 -15.36 5.09
N TYR A 8 -27.32 -16.38 5.63
CA TYR A 8 -25.94 -16.32 6.12
C TYR A 8 -25.02 -17.06 5.15
N LEU A 9 -24.03 -16.36 4.61
CA LEU A 9 -23.08 -16.91 3.64
C LEU A 9 -21.72 -17.12 4.33
N THR A 10 -21.32 -18.39 4.48
CA THR A 10 -20.02 -18.74 5.07
C THR A 10 -19.40 -19.98 4.40
N PRO A 11 -18.07 -20.02 4.15
CA PRO A 11 -17.12 -18.92 4.30
C PRO A 11 -17.22 -17.93 3.13
N PHE A 12 -17.20 -16.63 3.44
CA PHE A 12 -17.20 -15.57 2.44
C PHE A 12 -15.75 -15.15 2.11
N SER A 13 -15.01 -16.02 1.42
CA SER A 13 -13.65 -15.75 0.96
C SER A 13 -13.60 -15.62 -0.56
N HIS A 14 -13.50 -14.38 -1.06
CA HIS A 14 -13.14 -14.02 -2.45
C HIS A 14 -13.99 -14.65 -3.58
N ARG A 15 -15.32 -14.65 -3.47
CA ARG A 15 -16.24 -15.22 -4.48
C ARG A 15 -17.02 -14.21 -5.32
N LEU A 16 -16.68 -12.92 -5.24
CA LEU A 16 -17.31 -11.92 -6.10
C LEU A 16 -16.47 -11.73 -7.37
N ALA A 17 -17.15 -11.52 -8.49
CA ALA A 17 -16.48 -11.28 -9.76
C ALA A 17 -15.63 -10.00 -9.68
N GLU A 18 -14.38 -10.08 -10.14
CA GLU A 18 -13.50 -8.91 -10.24
C GLU A 18 -14.03 -7.94 -11.30
N GLU A 19 -14.50 -8.48 -12.42
CA GLU A 19 -15.12 -7.76 -13.52
C GLU A 19 -16.63 -7.98 -13.50
N ILE A 20 -17.39 -6.88 -13.45
CA ILE A 20 -18.84 -6.88 -13.52
C ILE A 20 -19.23 -6.21 -14.83
N ASP A 21 -20.02 -6.91 -15.65
CA ASP A 21 -20.41 -6.42 -16.99
C ASP A 21 -21.25 -5.14 -16.94
N ASN A 22 -21.91 -4.86 -15.82
CA ASN A 22 -22.72 -3.65 -15.62
C ASN A 22 -21.84 -2.47 -15.14
N PRO A 23 -21.67 -1.40 -15.94
CA PRO A 23 -20.84 -0.25 -15.57
C PRO A 23 -21.34 0.49 -14.33
N GLU A 24 -22.66 0.57 -14.10
CA GLU A 24 -23.21 1.21 -12.89
C GLU A 24 -22.82 0.46 -11.63
N TYR A 25 -22.70 -0.86 -11.69
CA TYR A 25 -22.25 -1.65 -10.55
C TYR A 25 -20.76 -1.47 -10.28
N GLN A 26 -19.93 -1.30 -11.33
CA GLN A 26 -18.52 -0.92 -11.14
C GLN A 26 -18.40 0.49 -10.53
N ARG A 27 -19.16 1.47 -11.03
CA ARG A 27 -19.23 2.84 -10.46
C ARG A 27 -19.71 2.84 -9.00
N LEU A 28 -20.69 2.00 -8.67
CA LEU A 28 -21.15 1.81 -7.28
C LEU A 28 -20.03 1.24 -6.40
N ARG A 29 -19.25 0.26 -6.89
CA ARG A 29 -18.07 -0.25 -6.14
C ARG A 29 -17.07 0.85 -5.85
N CYS A 30 -16.82 1.76 -6.79
CA CYS A 30 -15.96 2.92 -6.57
C CYS A 30 -16.49 3.81 -5.43
N ARG A 31 -17.78 4.17 -5.50
CA ARG A 31 -18.43 5.01 -4.49
C ARG A 31 -18.40 4.36 -3.11
N VAL A 32 -18.69 3.05 -3.04
CA VAL A 32 -18.64 2.32 -1.77
C VAL A 32 -17.20 2.28 -1.23
N ASN A 33 -16.24 1.87 -2.06
CA ASN A 33 -14.85 1.64 -1.64
C ASN A 33 -14.14 2.93 -1.19
N TYR A 34 -14.38 4.05 -1.88
CA TYR A 34 -13.63 5.29 -1.63
C TYR A 34 -14.43 6.39 -0.92
N HIS A 35 -15.77 6.30 -0.89
CA HIS A 35 -16.61 7.32 -0.24
C HIS A 35 -17.40 6.82 0.95
N ALA A 36 -18.04 5.65 0.85
CA ALA A 36 -18.89 5.14 1.92
C ALA A 36 -18.09 4.47 3.05
N LEU A 37 -17.04 3.71 2.71
CA LEU A 37 -16.16 3.10 3.70
C LEU A 37 -15.21 4.15 4.29
N ARG A 38 -15.53 4.58 5.51
CA ARG A 38 -14.73 5.55 6.27
C ARG A 38 -14.31 4.95 7.61
N PHE A 39 -13.07 5.22 8.03
CA PHE A 39 -12.64 4.87 9.38
C PHE A 39 -13.37 5.71 10.42
N LYS A 40 -13.40 5.20 11.66
CA LYS A 40 -14.00 5.91 12.78
C LYS A 40 -13.30 7.28 13.00
N PRO A 41 -14.02 8.31 13.48
CA PRO A 41 -13.48 9.66 13.65
C PRO A 41 -12.16 9.73 14.44
N HIS A 42 -11.99 8.92 15.49
CA HIS A 42 -10.76 8.92 16.29
C HIS A 42 -9.54 8.43 15.49
N ILE A 43 -9.71 7.41 14.63
CA ILE A 43 -8.64 6.91 13.74
C ILE A 43 -8.25 8.02 12.77
N MET A 44 -9.23 8.71 12.18
CA MET A 44 -8.99 9.80 11.23
C MET A 44 -8.25 10.96 11.90
N LYS A 45 -8.69 11.41 13.08
CA LYS A 45 -8.06 12.50 13.85
C LYS A 45 -6.62 12.17 14.21
N LEU A 46 -6.37 10.95 14.69
CA LEU A 46 -5.04 10.47 15.04
C LEU A 46 -4.11 10.39 13.82
N SER A 47 -4.61 9.78 12.73
CA SER A 47 -3.83 9.67 11.49
C SER A 47 -3.45 11.04 10.96
N GLN A 48 -4.38 12.01 11.02
CA GLN A 48 -4.12 13.38 10.62
C GLN A 48 -3.08 14.06 11.51
N SER A 49 -3.16 13.90 12.83
CA SER A 49 -2.14 14.40 13.78
C SER A 49 -0.74 13.89 13.45
N ILE A 50 -0.60 12.59 13.18
CA ILE A 50 0.67 11.97 12.78
C ILE A 50 1.19 12.58 11.48
N VAL A 51 0.32 12.68 10.46
CA VAL A 51 0.66 13.25 9.16
C VAL A 51 1.09 14.71 9.29
N ASP A 52 0.39 15.51 10.09
CA ASP A 52 0.70 16.92 10.31
C ASP A 52 2.06 17.10 10.99
N LYS A 53 2.35 16.29 12.01
CA LYS A 53 3.66 16.28 12.70
C LYS A 53 4.81 15.90 11.77
N LEU A 54 4.61 14.86 10.95
CA LEU A 54 5.61 14.44 9.95
C LEU A 54 5.85 15.53 8.91
N ARG A 55 4.76 16.10 8.36
CA ARG A 55 4.83 17.16 7.34
C ARG A 55 5.40 18.47 7.86
N ALA A 56 5.19 18.81 9.12
CA ALA A 56 5.80 19.98 9.73
C ALA A 56 7.34 19.95 9.67
N GLN A 57 7.93 18.75 9.54
CA GLN A 57 9.37 18.58 9.38
C GLN A 57 9.81 18.49 7.91
N GLY A 58 8.87 18.41 6.97
CA GLY A 58 9.09 18.31 5.52
C GLY A 58 8.39 17.10 4.89
N PRO A 59 8.60 16.87 3.58
CA PRO A 59 8.04 15.71 2.89
C PRO A 59 8.51 14.40 3.53
N PHE A 60 7.64 13.40 3.51
CA PHE A 60 7.94 12.07 4.04
C PHE A 60 7.38 10.98 3.14
N MET A 61 8.07 9.85 3.13
CA MET A 61 7.58 8.64 2.48
C MET A 61 7.08 7.65 3.53
N SER A 62 6.20 6.76 3.11
CA SER A 62 5.78 5.63 3.94
C SER A 62 6.11 4.30 3.27
N ILE A 63 6.49 3.32 4.10
CA ILE A 63 6.81 1.97 3.65
C ILE A 63 5.89 1.00 4.38
N HIS A 64 5.21 0.16 3.62
CA HIS A 64 4.51 -0.99 4.20
C HIS A 64 5.41 -2.22 4.10
N LEU A 65 6.05 -2.56 5.22
CA LEU A 65 7.07 -3.60 5.31
C LEU A 65 6.45 -4.90 5.80
N ARG A 66 6.19 -5.82 4.87
CA ARG A 66 5.57 -7.12 5.16
C ARG A 66 6.63 -8.20 5.37
N PHE A 67 7.17 -8.28 6.59
CA PHE A 67 8.23 -9.22 7.00
C PHE A 67 7.90 -9.97 8.31
N GLU A 68 6.62 -10.23 8.54
CA GLU A 68 6.11 -10.91 9.71
C GLU A 68 6.10 -12.44 9.53
N MET A 69 6.01 -13.17 10.64
CA MET A 69 6.10 -14.64 10.69
C MET A 69 5.14 -15.34 9.73
N ASP A 70 3.90 -14.90 9.66
CA ASP A 70 2.86 -15.52 8.83
C ASP A 70 3.16 -15.35 7.33
N MET A 71 3.63 -14.17 6.92
CA MET A 71 4.04 -13.89 5.54
C MET A 71 5.26 -14.72 5.15
N LEU A 72 6.27 -14.76 6.00
CA LEU A 72 7.49 -15.53 5.75
C LEU A 72 7.19 -17.03 5.68
N SER A 73 6.33 -17.54 6.57
CA SER A 73 5.85 -18.92 6.58
C SER A 73 5.01 -19.27 5.34
N PHE A 74 4.16 -18.35 4.90
CA PHE A 74 3.43 -18.49 3.63
C PHE A 74 4.38 -18.51 2.43
N ALA A 75 5.36 -17.60 2.44
CA ALA A 75 6.32 -17.44 1.37
C ALA A 75 7.33 -18.59 1.32
N GLY A 76 7.65 -19.27 2.42
CA GLY A 76 8.59 -20.39 2.44
C GLY A 76 10.03 -20.00 2.12
N CYS A 77 10.43 -18.76 2.43
CA CYS A 77 11.77 -18.26 2.14
C CYS A 77 12.62 -18.27 3.41
N PHE A 78 13.03 -19.47 3.83
CA PHE A 78 13.58 -19.72 5.16
C PHE A 78 15.10 -19.62 5.26
N ASP A 79 15.81 -19.74 4.15
CA ASP A 79 17.27 -19.95 4.16
C ASP A 79 18.07 -18.74 4.67
N ILE A 80 17.44 -17.55 4.76
CA ILE A 80 18.03 -16.32 5.33
C ILE A 80 17.94 -16.26 6.88
N PHE A 81 17.33 -17.26 7.51
CA PHE A 81 17.11 -17.35 8.95
C PHE A 81 18.00 -18.43 9.60
N THR A 82 18.24 -18.31 10.90
CA THR A 82 19.02 -19.31 11.66
C THR A 82 18.28 -20.65 11.71
N PRO A 83 18.96 -21.79 11.97
CA PRO A 83 18.31 -23.09 12.08
C PRO A 83 17.12 -23.11 13.08
N GLU A 84 17.23 -22.39 14.18
CA GLU A 84 16.20 -22.26 15.21
C GLU A 84 14.98 -21.48 14.69
N GLU A 85 15.22 -20.32 14.05
CA GLU A 85 14.19 -19.50 13.42
C GLU A 85 13.48 -20.24 12.27
N GLN A 86 14.23 -21.00 11.46
CA GLN A 86 13.67 -21.84 10.41
C GLN A 86 12.72 -22.89 10.96
N LYS A 87 13.03 -23.48 12.12
CA LYS A 87 12.15 -24.46 12.78
C LYS A 87 10.83 -23.82 13.18
N ILE A 88 10.86 -22.59 13.69
CA ILE A 88 9.65 -21.82 14.05
C ILE A 88 8.79 -21.56 12.82
N LEU A 89 9.37 -21.04 11.73
CA LEU A 89 8.65 -20.75 10.50
C LEU A 89 8.05 -22.01 9.84
N LYS A 90 8.80 -23.13 9.83
CA LYS A 90 8.33 -24.41 9.32
C LYS A 90 7.14 -24.93 10.13
N LYS A 91 7.23 -24.89 11.46
CA LYS A 91 6.14 -25.30 12.35
C LYS A 91 4.88 -24.45 12.13
N TYR A 92 5.02 -23.12 12.13
CA TYR A 92 3.89 -22.22 11.89
C TYR A 92 3.25 -22.51 10.52
N ARG A 93 4.06 -22.82 9.51
CA ARG A 93 3.56 -23.17 8.20
C ARG A 93 2.69 -24.44 8.20
N GLU A 94 3.19 -25.50 8.82
CA GLU A 94 2.51 -26.80 8.91
C GLU A 94 1.15 -26.69 9.61
N GLU A 95 1.05 -25.83 10.62
CA GLU A 95 -0.18 -25.62 11.39
C GLU A 95 -1.23 -24.75 10.66
N ASN A 96 -0.79 -23.82 9.80
CA ASN A 96 -1.67 -22.76 9.27
C ASN A 96 -1.91 -22.80 7.76
N PHE A 97 -1.08 -23.52 6.97
CA PHE A 97 -1.17 -23.52 5.52
C PHE A 97 -1.18 -24.93 4.93
N ALA A 98 -1.81 -25.06 3.76
CA ALA A 98 -1.81 -26.30 3.01
C ALA A 98 -0.37 -26.78 2.69
N PRO A 99 -0.12 -28.11 2.76
CA PRO A 99 1.15 -28.69 2.38
C PRO A 99 1.56 -28.26 0.97
N LYS A 100 2.78 -27.74 0.84
CA LYS A 100 3.34 -27.32 -0.46
C LYS A 100 4.86 -27.40 -0.40
N LYS A 101 5.47 -27.98 -1.44
CA LYS A 101 6.93 -27.96 -1.61
C LYS A 101 7.35 -26.54 -1.97
N LEU A 102 8.12 -25.90 -1.08
CA LEU A 102 8.65 -24.56 -1.25
C LEU A 102 10.18 -24.63 -1.19
N VAL A 103 10.85 -24.28 -2.29
CA VAL A 103 12.31 -24.23 -2.38
C VAL A 103 12.73 -22.77 -2.44
N TYR A 104 13.58 -22.34 -1.51
CA TYR A 104 13.99 -20.93 -1.35
C TYR A 104 14.51 -20.34 -2.67
N ASN A 105 15.51 -20.96 -3.29
CA ASN A 105 16.16 -20.45 -4.51
C ASN A 105 15.17 -20.28 -5.67
N GLU A 106 14.30 -21.26 -5.90
CA GLU A 106 13.27 -21.19 -6.95
C GLU A 106 12.31 -20.03 -6.69
N ARG A 107 11.88 -19.85 -5.44
CA ARG A 107 10.92 -18.82 -5.05
C ARG A 107 11.51 -17.42 -5.07
N ARG A 108 12.76 -17.29 -4.67
CA ARG A 108 13.52 -16.05 -4.73
C ARG A 108 13.66 -15.61 -6.19
N ALA A 109 14.07 -16.51 -7.08
CA ALA A 109 14.23 -16.23 -8.51
C ALA A 109 12.94 -15.77 -9.22
N ILE A 110 11.77 -16.22 -8.76
CA ILE A 110 10.47 -15.78 -9.31
C ILE A 110 9.84 -14.61 -8.54
N GLY A 111 10.59 -13.95 -7.65
CA GLY A 111 10.12 -12.79 -6.89
C GLY A 111 9.03 -13.10 -5.86
N LYS A 112 8.92 -14.35 -5.39
CA LYS A 112 7.91 -14.74 -4.37
C LYS A 112 8.38 -14.51 -2.94
N CYS A 113 9.67 -14.33 -2.70
CA CYS A 113 10.19 -13.97 -1.38
C CYS A 113 9.96 -12.47 -1.08
N PRO A 114 9.51 -12.11 0.14
CA PRO A 114 9.53 -10.72 0.59
C PRO A 114 10.93 -10.13 0.50
N LEU A 115 11.01 -8.82 0.25
CA LEU A 115 12.28 -8.10 0.35
C LEU A 115 12.68 -8.01 1.81
N THR A 116 13.97 -8.18 2.11
CA THR A 116 14.49 -7.89 3.45
C THR A 116 14.52 -6.37 3.68
N PRO A 117 14.53 -5.89 4.95
CA PRO A 117 14.65 -4.46 5.19
C PRO A 117 15.95 -3.86 4.61
N GLU A 118 17.06 -4.61 4.61
CA GLU A 118 18.29 -4.17 3.94
C GLU A 118 18.08 -3.97 2.43
N GLU A 119 17.43 -4.93 1.75
CA GLU A 119 17.15 -4.83 0.31
C GLU A 119 16.27 -3.63 -0.02
N VAL A 120 15.25 -3.36 0.81
CA VAL A 120 14.41 -2.17 0.69
C VAL A 120 15.27 -0.91 0.81
N GLY A 121 16.17 -0.86 1.78
CA GLY A 121 17.09 0.26 1.96
C GLY A 121 18.02 0.46 0.76
N LEU A 122 18.58 -0.62 0.22
CA LEU A 122 19.44 -0.59 -0.97
C LEU A 122 18.69 -0.10 -2.22
N ILE A 123 17.43 -0.50 -2.40
CA ILE A 123 16.58 0.01 -3.49
C ILE A 123 16.40 1.52 -3.37
N LEU A 124 16.08 2.02 -2.18
CA LEU A 124 15.89 3.45 -1.95
C LEU A 124 17.19 4.24 -2.18
N ARG A 125 18.33 3.74 -1.70
CA ARG A 125 19.64 4.34 -1.96
C ARG A 125 19.94 4.41 -3.46
N ALA A 126 19.70 3.33 -4.19
CA ALA A 126 19.84 3.32 -5.64
C ALA A 126 18.91 4.33 -6.32
N LEU A 127 17.69 4.55 -5.80
CA LEU A 127 16.78 5.57 -6.32
C LEU A 127 17.16 7.02 -5.96
N GLY A 128 18.23 7.23 -5.19
CA GLY A 128 18.73 8.54 -4.81
C GLY A 128 18.23 9.06 -3.47
N PHE A 129 17.49 8.25 -2.69
CA PHE A 129 17.16 8.59 -1.31
C PHE A 129 18.41 8.51 -0.42
N ASP A 130 18.48 9.36 0.59
CA ASP A 130 19.58 9.40 1.54
C ASP A 130 19.12 9.35 3.00
N ASN A 131 20.09 9.39 3.91
CA ASN A 131 19.85 9.31 5.35
C ASN A 131 19.02 10.48 5.93
N SER A 132 18.78 11.54 5.14
CA SER A 132 17.91 12.65 5.52
C SER A 132 16.44 12.38 5.21
N THR A 133 16.14 11.34 4.42
CA THR A 133 14.78 10.91 4.08
C THR A 133 14.01 10.53 5.33
N ARG A 134 12.82 11.13 5.52
CA ARG A 134 11.90 10.77 6.59
C ARG A 134 10.99 9.64 6.14
N ILE A 135 10.98 8.56 6.93
CA ILE A 135 10.26 7.35 6.59
C ILE A 135 9.30 7.02 7.72
N TYR A 136 8.02 6.91 7.37
CA TYR A 136 7.00 6.29 8.20
C TYR A 136 6.93 4.78 7.89
N LEU A 137 7.12 3.93 8.89
CA LEU A 137 7.09 2.48 8.73
C LEU A 137 5.77 1.89 9.23
N ALA A 138 4.96 1.39 8.31
CA ALA A 138 3.80 0.55 8.59
C ALA A 138 4.22 -0.92 8.54
N ALA A 139 4.34 -1.57 9.70
CA ALA A 139 4.72 -2.97 9.81
C ALA A 139 4.11 -3.60 11.06
N GLY A 140 3.78 -4.89 10.98
CA GLY A 140 3.54 -5.69 12.18
C GLY A 140 4.86 -6.06 12.88
N GLU A 141 4.80 -7.08 13.74
CA GLU A 141 5.99 -7.61 14.39
C GLU A 141 6.91 -8.30 13.37
N LEU A 142 8.08 -7.72 13.11
CA LEU A 142 9.06 -8.28 12.19
C LEU A 142 9.72 -9.52 12.78
N PHE A 143 9.70 -10.60 12.01
CA PHE A 143 10.40 -11.81 12.40
C PHE A 143 11.93 -11.65 12.22
N GLY A 144 12.69 -11.98 13.28
CA GLY A 144 14.13 -11.72 13.36
C GLY A 144 14.51 -10.31 13.85
N GLY A 145 13.53 -9.42 14.07
CA GLY A 145 13.69 -8.15 14.78
C GLY A 145 14.86 -7.27 14.33
N ASP A 146 15.66 -6.82 15.30
CA ASP A 146 16.77 -5.88 15.07
C ASP A 146 17.85 -6.42 14.14
N ARG A 147 18.02 -7.75 14.03
CA ARG A 147 18.99 -8.35 13.09
C ARG A 147 18.71 -7.90 11.65
N PHE A 148 17.43 -7.82 11.27
CA PHE A 148 17.03 -7.34 9.95
C PHE A 148 16.80 -5.83 9.88
N MET A 149 16.39 -5.20 10.99
CA MET A 149 16.08 -3.77 11.00
C MET A 149 17.33 -2.88 11.12
N ASN A 150 18.40 -3.32 11.77
CA ASN A 150 19.59 -2.50 12.00
C ASN A 150 20.27 -2.03 10.69
N PRO A 151 20.45 -2.88 9.65
CA PRO A 151 20.96 -2.42 8.36
C PRO A 151 20.10 -1.31 7.75
N PHE A 152 18.78 -1.47 7.80
CA PHE A 152 17.84 -0.47 7.27
C PHE A 152 17.90 0.86 8.04
N ARG A 153 17.89 0.80 9.39
CA ARG A 153 18.01 1.99 10.25
C ARG A 153 19.35 2.72 10.06
N SER A 154 20.42 1.98 9.74
CA SER A 154 21.73 2.56 9.45
C SER A 154 21.73 3.37 8.15
N LEU A 155 20.97 2.93 7.15
CA LEU A 155 20.78 3.66 5.89
C LEU A 155 19.81 4.84 6.05
N PHE A 156 18.75 4.66 6.85
CA PHE A 156 17.67 5.62 7.05
C PHE A 156 17.35 5.81 8.55
N PRO A 157 18.08 6.70 9.25
CA PRO A 157 17.94 6.88 10.69
C PRO A 157 16.66 7.63 11.09
N ARG A 158 16.02 8.38 10.19
CA ARG A 158 14.77 9.12 10.43
C ARG A 158 13.56 8.23 10.18
N LEU A 159 13.42 7.23 11.04
CA LEU A 159 12.40 6.18 10.94
C LEU A 159 11.38 6.30 12.08
N GLU A 160 10.12 6.53 11.73
CA GLU A 160 9.02 6.71 12.68
C GLU A 160 7.85 5.77 12.37
N ASN A 161 6.97 5.52 13.35
CA ASN A 161 5.71 4.78 13.18
C ASN A 161 4.63 5.40 14.08
N HIS A 162 3.40 4.88 14.03
CA HIS A 162 2.30 5.45 14.84
C HIS A 162 2.62 5.49 16.34
N SER A 163 3.45 4.57 16.86
CA SER A 163 3.82 4.54 18.29
C SER A 163 4.93 5.53 18.66
N SER A 164 5.75 5.98 17.70
CA SER A 164 6.86 6.91 17.95
C SER A 164 6.51 8.38 17.70
N VAL A 165 5.49 8.67 16.88
CA VAL A 165 5.11 10.05 16.50
C VAL A 165 4.17 10.69 17.54
N ASP A 166 3.41 9.88 18.26
CA ASP A 166 2.51 10.37 19.31
C ASP A 166 2.58 9.43 20.52
N HIS A 167 2.88 9.97 21.70
CA HIS A 167 3.11 9.19 22.92
C HIS A 167 1.97 9.34 23.95
N SER A 168 0.82 9.87 23.55
CA SER A 168 -0.29 10.06 24.48
C SER A 168 -0.83 8.70 24.98
N GLU A 169 -1.14 8.58 26.28
CA GLU A 169 -1.72 7.36 26.86
C GLU A 169 -3.07 6.99 26.20
N GLU A 170 -3.82 7.99 25.75
CA GLU A 170 -5.04 7.85 24.95
C GLU A 170 -4.81 7.10 23.62
N LEU A 171 -3.58 7.13 23.09
CA LEU A 171 -3.18 6.38 21.89
C LEU A 171 -3.06 4.89 22.15
N ALA A 172 -2.47 4.49 23.28
CA ALA A 172 -2.20 3.09 23.60
C ALA A 172 -3.50 2.28 23.77
N GLU A 173 -4.62 2.94 24.01
CA GLU A 173 -5.96 2.34 23.96
C GLU A 173 -6.56 2.37 22.54
N ASN A 174 -6.34 3.46 21.80
CA ASN A 174 -6.85 3.68 20.45
C ASN A 174 -6.06 3.00 19.31
N THR A 175 -4.89 2.42 19.56
CA THR A 175 -4.09 1.68 18.57
C THR A 175 -4.08 0.17 18.80
N ARG A 176 -4.83 -0.33 19.80
CA ARG A 176 -4.90 -1.78 20.07
C ARG A 176 -5.53 -2.53 18.90
N GLY A 177 -4.91 -3.66 18.55
CA GLY A 177 -5.40 -4.55 17.50
C GLY A 177 -5.47 -3.86 16.14
N LEU A 178 -6.62 -3.96 15.47
CA LEU A 178 -6.79 -3.47 14.09
C LEU A 178 -6.81 -1.94 13.96
N ALA A 179 -6.92 -1.20 15.08
CA ALA A 179 -6.95 0.25 15.03
C ALA A 179 -5.60 0.85 14.63
N GLY A 180 -4.48 0.28 15.11
CA GLY A 180 -3.13 0.68 14.66
C GLY A 180 -2.94 0.48 13.16
N SER A 181 -3.38 -0.66 12.60
CA SER A 181 -3.32 -0.89 11.15
C SER A 181 -4.20 0.08 10.35
N ALA A 182 -5.33 0.52 10.90
CA ALA A 182 -6.17 1.52 10.26
C ALA A 182 -5.50 2.91 10.24
N VAL A 183 -4.77 3.25 11.31
CA VAL A 183 -3.93 4.47 11.36
C VAL A 183 -2.82 4.38 10.33
N ASP A 184 -2.08 3.26 10.31
CA ASP A 184 -1.03 3.01 9.32
C ASP A 184 -1.53 3.17 7.89
N TYR A 185 -2.73 2.62 7.60
CA TYR A 185 -3.36 2.75 6.29
C TYR A 185 -3.58 4.22 5.90
N MET A 186 -4.14 5.02 6.81
CA MET A 186 -4.41 6.44 6.54
C MET A 186 -3.13 7.27 6.43
N VAL A 187 -2.13 7.03 7.28
CA VAL A 187 -0.83 7.72 7.17
C VAL A 187 -0.17 7.37 5.83
N CYS A 188 -0.22 6.11 5.40
CA CYS A 188 0.35 5.70 4.13
C CYS A 188 -0.47 6.15 2.91
N LEU A 189 -1.78 6.39 3.06
CA LEU A 189 -2.60 7.01 2.01
C LEU A 189 -2.19 8.47 1.81
N LEU A 190 -1.91 9.15 2.93
CA LEU A 190 -1.65 10.58 2.95
C LEU A 190 -0.17 10.95 2.71
N SER A 191 0.77 10.01 2.84
CA SER A 191 2.19 10.24 2.57
C SER A 191 2.48 10.70 1.14
N ASP A 192 3.61 11.38 0.94
CA ASP A 192 3.99 11.94 -0.35
C ASP A 192 4.43 10.83 -1.32
N ILE A 193 5.14 9.83 -0.81
CA ILE A 193 5.54 8.62 -1.55
C ILE A 193 5.17 7.38 -0.73
N PHE A 194 4.57 6.37 -1.35
CA PHE A 194 4.31 5.08 -0.71
C PHE A 194 5.11 3.95 -1.38
N MET A 195 5.64 3.02 -0.59
CA MET A 195 6.34 1.84 -1.10
C MET A 195 5.87 0.56 -0.36
N PRO A 196 5.14 -0.35 -1.03
CA PRO A 196 4.91 -1.69 -0.49
C PRO A 196 6.13 -2.58 -0.76
N THR A 197 6.53 -3.38 0.23
CA THR A 197 7.68 -4.31 0.08
C THR A 197 7.27 -5.71 -0.36
N TYR A 198 5.97 -5.98 -0.43
CA TYR A 198 5.39 -7.24 -0.86
C TYR A 198 4.05 -7.02 -1.57
N ASP A 199 3.96 -7.50 -2.81
CA ASP A 199 2.81 -7.41 -3.71
C ASP A 199 2.09 -8.76 -3.90
N GLY A 200 2.30 -9.73 -2.99
CA GLY A 200 1.50 -10.95 -2.97
C GLY A 200 0.10 -10.71 -2.37
N PRO A 201 -0.53 -11.69 -1.68
CA PRO A 201 -1.85 -11.50 -1.08
C PRO A 201 -1.78 -10.59 0.16
N SER A 202 -1.52 -9.29 -0.04
CA SER A 202 -1.58 -8.26 0.98
C SER A 202 -2.77 -7.35 0.70
N ASN A 203 -3.86 -7.56 1.44
CA ASN A 203 -5.04 -6.70 1.35
C ASN A 203 -4.71 -5.24 1.67
N PHE A 204 -3.79 -5.00 2.62
CA PHE A 204 -3.35 -3.65 2.99
C PHE A 204 -2.72 -2.92 1.81
N ALA A 205 -1.65 -3.48 1.23
CA ALA A 205 -0.93 -2.84 0.14
C ALA A 205 -1.83 -2.68 -1.09
N ASN A 206 -2.55 -3.74 -1.48
CA ASN A 206 -3.41 -3.72 -2.68
C ASN A 206 -4.51 -2.67 -2.57
N ASN A 207 -5.27 -2.63 -1.46
CA ASN A 207 -6.32 -1.62 -1.29
C ASN A 207 -5.73 -0.20 -1.22
N LEU A 208 -4.56 -0.03 -0.63
CA LEU A 208 -3.93 1.27 -0.50
C LEU A 208 -3.41 1.78 -1.85
N LEU A 209 -2.86 0.91 -2.70
CA LEU A 209 -2.48 1.24 -4.08
C LEU A 209 -3.67 1.79 -4.86
N GLY A 210 -4.81 1.09 -4.84
CA GLY A 210 -6.02 1.55 -5.52
C GLY A 210 -6.59 2.84 -4.92
N HIS A 211 -6.49 3.02 -3.61
CA HIS A 211 -6.93 4.25 -2.95
C HIS A 211 -6.04 5.44 -3.30
N ARG A 212 -4.71 5.26 -3.33
CA ARG A 212 -3.76 6.29 -3.78
C ARG A 212 -3.93 6.64 -5.26
N LEU A 213 -4.24 5.65 -6.11
CA LEU A 213 -4.62 5.87 -7.50
C LEU A 213 -5.89 6.75 -7.58
N TYR A 214 -6.93 6.39 -6.82
CA TYR A 214 -8.20 7.14 -6.76
C TYR A 214 -8.04 8.57 -6.23
N TYR A 215 -7.19 8.77 -5.22
CA TYR A 215 -6.93 10.07 -4.59
C TYR A 215 -5.87 10.89 -5.34
N GLY A 216 -5.98 10.96 -6.66
CA GLY A 216 -5.16 11.83 -7.51
C GLY A 216 -3.82 11.23 -7.92
N PHE A 217 -3.79 9.94 -8.26
CA PHE A 217 -2.62 9.26 -8.84
C PHE A 217 -1.35 9.45 -8.01
N ARG A 218 -1.48 9.31 -6.68
CA ARG A 218 -0.39 9.64 -5.75
C ARG A 218 0.82 8.74 -5.95
N THR A 219 2.01 9.34 -5.79
CA THR A 219 3.28 8.69 -6.07
C THR A 219 3.45 7.40 -5.28
N THR A 220 3.75 6.30 -5.97
CA THR A 220 3.95 4.98 -5.37
C THR A 220 5.13 4.27 -6.04
N ILE A 221 6.13 3.87 -5.26
CA ILE A 221 7.27 3.08 -5.74
C ILE A 221 6.93 1.60 -5.54
N ARG A 222 6.79 0.84 -6.64
CA ARG A 222 6.51 -0.61 -6.59
C ARG A 222 7.71 -1.42 -7.05
N PRO A 223 8.49 -2.04 -6.15
CA PRO A 223 9.61 -2.89 -6.55
C PRO A 223 9.15 -4.10 -7.38
N ASP A 224 9.70 -4.27 -8.58
CA ASP A 224 9.57 -5.52 -9.33
C ASP A 224 10.52 -6.56 -8.71
N ARG A 225 10.02 -7.27 -7.70
CA ARG A 225 10.80 -8.27 -6.95
C ARG A 225 11.36 -9.37 -7.85
N LYS A 226 10.67 -9.71 -8.94
CA LYS A 226 11.13 -10.74 -9.88
C LYS A 226 12.29 -10.22 -10.71
N ALA A 227 12.20 -8.99 -11.21
CA ALA A 227 13.29 -8.36 -11.97
C ALA A 227 14.49 -7.98 -11.09
N LEU A 228 14.27 -7.67 -9.81
CA LEU A 228 15.32 -7.36 -8.84
C LEU A 228 16.03 -8.61 -8.28
N ALA A 229 15.36 -9.77 -8.26
CA ALA A 229 15.90 -11.01 -7.72
C ALA A 229 17.32 -11.38 -8.22
N PRO A 230 17.63 -11.39 -9.52
CA PRO A 230 18.98 -11.74 -9.99
C PRO A 230 20.05 -10.77 -9.46
N ILE A 231 19.75 -9.47 -9.39
CA ILE A 231 20.68 -8.44 -8.91
C ILE A 231 21.06 -8.69 -7.45
N PHE A 232 20.09 -9.02 -6.60
CA PHE A 232 20.35 -9.33 -5.19
C PHE A 232 21.05 -10.68 -5.00
N ILE A 233 20.72 -11.68 -5.80
CA ILE A 233 21.40 -12.98 -5.78
C ILE A 233 22.89 -12.83 -6.14
N ASP A 234 23.20 -11.99 -7.13
CA ASP A 234 24.59 -11.73 -7.53
C ASP A 234 25.33 -10.92 -6.45
N ARG A 235 24.64 -9.97 -5.80
CA ARG A 235 25.18 -9.25 -4.64
C ARG A 235 25.51 -10.17 -3.47
N GLU A 236 24.65 -11.14 -3.16
CA GLU A 236 24.90 -12.14 -2.11
C GLU A 236 26.14 -13.01 -2.40
N LYS A 237 26.46 -13.22 -3.69
CA LYS A 237 27.68 -13.91 -4.13
C LYS A 237 28.92 -12.99 -4.16
N GLY A 238 28.79 -11.74 -3.74
CA GLY A 238 29.88 -10.75 -3.70
C GLY A 238 30.06 -9.95 -4.98
N GLN A 239 29.15 -10.05 -5.96
CA GLN A 239 29.20 -9.23 -7.18
C GLN A 239 28.47 -7.90 -6.95
N ILE A 240 29.23 -6.81 -6.84
CA ILE A 240 28.70 -5.48 -6.50
C ILE A 240 28.86 -4.42 -7.60
N THR A 241 29.55 -4.76 -8.69
CA THR A 241 29.80 -3.82 -9.80
C THR A 241 28.48 -3.37 -10.42
N ASP A 242 28.31 -2.05 -10.59
CA ASP A 242 27.12 -1.41 -11.18
C ASP A 242 25.78 -1.73 -10.50
N PHE A 243 25.80 -2.15 -9.22
CA PHE A 243 24.59 -2.54 -8.47
C PHE A 243 23.51 -1.44 -8.49
N ASP A 244 23.87 -0.20 -8.15
CA ASP A 244 22.92 0.91 -8.10
C ASP A 244 22.29 1.18 -9.47
N GLU A 245 23.08 1.13 -10.54
CA GLU A 245 22.60 1.35 -11.90
C GLU A 245 21.69 0.22 -12.38
N ALA A 246 22.02 -1.03 -12.03
CA ALA A 246 21.17 -2.19 -12.32
C ALA A 246 19.81 -2.08 -11.62
N VAL A 247 19.79 -1.69 -10.34
CA VAL A 247 18.55 -1.48 -9.57
C VAL A 247 17.75 -0.33 -10.17
N LYS A 248 18.37 0.84 -10.44
CA LYS A 248 17.71 1.97 -11.09
C LYS A 248 17.04 1.57 -12.40
N LYS A 249 17.75 0.83 -13.26
CA LYS A 249 17.24 0.39 -14.56
C LYS A 249 16.00 -0.52 -14.44
N VAL A 250 15.91 -1.34 -13.40
CA VAL A 250 14.72 -2.13 -13.12
C VAL A 250 13.59 -1.23 -12.62
N MET A 251 13.87 -0.36 -11.65
CA MET A 251 12.86 0.51 -11.05
C MET A 251 12.27 1.52 -12.03
N LEU A 252 13.06 2.07 -12.97
CA LEU A 252 12.58 3.01 -14.01
C LEU A 252 11.61 2.39 -15.02
N LYS A 253 11.47 1.06 -15.05
CA LYS A 253 10.46 0.37 -15.87
C LYS A 253 9.13 0.21 -15.15
N THR A 254 9.08 0.55 -13.86
CA THR A 254 7.87 0.46 -13.03
C THR A 254 7.07 1.75 -13.12
N ASN A 255 5.77 1.63 -12.83
CA ASN A 255 4.86 2.75 -12.75
C ASN A 255 4.97 3.40 -11.34
N PHE A 256 4.96 4.73 -11.29
CA PHE A 256 5.10 5.53 -10.07
C PHE A 256 3.77 6.07 -9.52
N GLY A 257 2.63 5.46 -9.88
CA GLY A 257 1.28 5.87 -9.46
C GLY A 257 0.38 6.32 -10.61
N GLU A 258 0.89 6.35 -11.84
CA GLU A 258 0.12 6.70 -13.04
C GLU A 258 -1.01 5.70 -13.33
N PRO A 259 -2.10 6.16 -13.97
CA PRO A 259 -3.11 5.27 -14.55
C PRO A 259 -2.48 4.27 -15.52
N HIS A 260 -2.90 3.01 -15.43
CA HIS A 260 -2.46 1.98 -16.36
C HIS A 260 -3.56 0.96 -16.57
N LYS A 261 -3.48 0.26 -17.71
CA LYS A 261 -4.43 -0.81 -18.02
C LYS A 261 -4.22 -1.97 -17.07
N ARG A 262 -5.28 -2.37 -16.37
CA ARG A 262 -5.30 -3.56 -15.51
C ARG A 262 -4.94 -4.81 -16.32
N VAL A 263 -4.00 -5.60 -15.83
CA VAL A 263 -3.59 -6.89 -16.43
C VAL A 263 -3.78 -8.00 -15.41
N SER A 264 -4.53 -9.05 -15.78
CA SER A 264 -4.79 -10.19 -14.90
C SER A 264 -3.46 -10.79 -14.39
N PRO A 265 -3.31 -11.05 -13.07
CA PRO A 265 -4.38 -11.11 -12.05
C PRO A 265 -4.54 -9.83 -11.19
N GLU A 266 -4.15 -8.65 -11.68
CA GLU A 266 -4.37 -7.40 -10.94
C GLU A 266 -5.87 -7.18 -10.65
N SER A 267 -6.21 -6.90 -9.39
CA SER A 267 -7.59 -6.71 -8.93
C SER A 267 -8.07 -5.28 -9.16
N PHE A 268 -9.38 -5.12 -9.33
CA PHE A 268 -10.07 -3.82 -9.32
C PHE A 268 -9.72 -2.97 -8.09
N TYR A 269 -9.55 -3.59 -6.92
CA TYR A 269 -9.22 -2.86 -5.70
C TYR A 269 -7.77 -2.36 -5.65
N THR A 270 -6.89 -2.95 -6.47
CA THR A 270 -5.49 -2.50 -6.62
C THR A 270 -5.36 -1.41 -7.67
N ASN A 271 -6.13 -1.52 -8.75
CA ASN A 271 -6.12 -0.58 -9.85
C ASN A 271 -7.56 -0.42 -10.33
N SER A 272 -8.22 0.66 -9.92
CA SER A 272 -9.63 0.91 -10.23
C SER A 272 -9.85 1.74 -11.50
N TRP A 273 -8.79 1.89 -12.30
CA TRP A 273 -8.84 2.53 -13.62
C TRP A 273 -9.30 1.54 -14.70
N PRO A 274 -10.15 1.98 -15.66
CA PRO A 274 -10.72 3.33 -15.79
C PRO A 274 -12.08 3.53 -15.10
N GLU A 275 -12.68 2.50 -14.52
CA GLU A 275 -14.11 2.48 -14.15
C GLU A 275 -14.48 3.48 -13.04
N CYS A 276 -13.53 3.85 -12.18
CA CYS A 276 -13.73 4.84 -11.13
C CYS A 276 -13.44 6.28 -11.54
N PHE A 277 -13.06 6.50 -12.78
CA PHE A 277 -12.64 7.80 -13.28
C PHE A 277 -13.46 8.19 -14.49
N CYS A 278 -13.63 9.49 -14.65
CA CYS A 278 -14.08 10.00 -15.92
C CYS A 278 -12.99 9.79 -16.99
N GLN A 279 -13.39 9.74 -18.25
CA GLN A 279 -12.54 9.52 -19.41
C GLN A 279 -12.58 10.77 -20.29
N THR A 280 -11.42 11.22 -20.75
CA THR A 280 -11.31 12.37 -21.66
C THR A 280 -11.88 12.08 -23.06
N SER A 281 -11.88 10.81 -23.47
CA SER A 281 -12.45 10.35 -24.73
C SER A 281 -13.22 9.05 -24.51
N ALA A 282 -14.41 9.16 -23.95
CA ALA A 282 -15.25 8.00 -23.64
C ALA A 282 -16.03 7.49 -24.86
N LYS A 283 -16.29 6.18 -24.89
CA LYS A 283 -17.28 5.61 -25.83
C LYS A 283 -18.72 5.90 -25.38
N ASN A 284 -18.96 5.96 -24.06
CA ASN A 284 -20.24 6.31 -23.47
C ASN A 284 -20.18 7.77 -22.98
N PRO A 285 -21.10 8.65 -23.41
CA PRO A 285 -21.12 10.05 -22.96
C PRO A 285 -21.15 10.25 -21.44
N GLU A 286 -21.72 9.31 -20.68
CA GLU A 286 -21.79 9.38 -19.22
C GLU A 286 -20.42 9.21 -18.52
N ASP A 287 -19.46 8.60 -19.22
CA ASP A 287 -18.10 8.43 -18.69
C ASP A 287 -17.23 9.66 -18.99
N ASN A 288 -17.72 10.65 -19.74
CA ASN A 288 -16.90 11.80 -20.10
C ASN A 288 -16.47 12.60 -18.87
N CYS A 289 -15.21 13.04 -18.88
CA CYS A 289 -14.79 14.02 -17.91
C CYS A 289 -15.62 15.29 -18.02
N PRO A 290 -16.01 15.88 -16.87
CA PRO A 290 -16.54 17.23 -16.87
C PRO A 290 -15.59 18.13 -17.66
N PRO A 291 -16.10 19.08 -18.45
CA PRO A 291 -15.25 20.03 -19.15
C PRO A 291 -14.30 20.71 -18.15
N ASN A 292 -13.06 21.03 -18.56
CA ASN A 292 -11.98 21.62 -17.73
C ASN A 292 -12.37 22.89 -16.93
N ASP A 293 -13.58 23.38 -17.13
CA ASP A 293 -14.19 24.54 -16.51
C ASP A 293 -14.78 24.26 -15.12
N VAL A 294 -14.67 23.05 -14.56
CA VAL A 294 -15.23 22.72 -13.23
C VAL A 294 -14.82 23.72 -12.15
N LEU A 295 -13.59 24.23 -12.17
CA LEU A 295 -13.16 25.26 -11.21
C LEU A 295 -13.86 26.59 -11.42
N ASN A 296 -14.12 27.00 -12.67
CA ASN A 296 -14.86 28.22 -12.98
C ASN A 296 -16.35 28.03 -12.72
N ILE A 297 -16.93 26.86 -13.02
CA ILE A 297 -18.31 26.50 -12.70
C ILE A 297 -18.52 26.51 -11.17
N LEU A 298 -17.61 25.90 -10.40
CA LEU A 298 -17.68 25.92 -8.93
C LEU A 298 -17.47 27.34 -8.37
N HIS A 299 -16.60 28.14 -9.00
CA HIS A 299 -16.40 29.54 -8.63
C HIS A 299 -17.68 30.36 -8.90
N ASP A 300 -18.31 30.18 -10.06
CA ASP A 300 -19.55 30.85 -10.44
C ASP A 300 -20.74 30.43 -9.56
N GLU A 301 -20.80 29.17 -9.15
CA GLU A 301 -21.80 28.65 -8.20
C GLU A 301 -21.59 29.22 -6.78
N LEU A 302 -20.34 29.32 -6.31
CA LEU A 302 -20.00 29.96 -5.04
C LEU A 302 -20.30 31.47 -5.06
N VAL A 303 -19.99 32.15 -6.16
CA VAL A 303 -20.29 33.58 -6.35
C VAL A 303 -21.80 33.80 -6.38
N LYS A 304 -22.57 32.97 -7.11
CA LYS A 304 -24.04 33.05 -7.11
C LYS A 304 -24.65 32.84 -5.72
N ALA A 305 -24.17 31.85 -4.97
CA ALA A 305 -24.64 31.60 -3.60
C ALA A 305 -24.34 32.78 -2.65
N SER A 306 -23.24 33.51 -2.88
CA SER A 306 -22.87 34.72 -2.11
C SER A 306 -23.66 35.97 -2.52
N THR A 307 -24.13 36.06 -3.75
CA THR A 307 -25.00 37.18 -4.20
C THR A 307 -26.44 37.00 -3.73
N ASP A 308 -26.95 35.77 -3.70
CA ASP A 308 -28.33 35.49 -3.25
C ASP A 308 -28.53 35.71 -1.74
N THR A 309 -27.46 35.55 -0.94
CA THR A 309 -27.45 35.86 0.50
C THR A 309 -27.39 37.36 0.80
N ASN A 310 -26.86 38.18 -0.11
CA ASN A 310 -26.82 39.64 0.03
C ASN A 310 -28.11 40.32 -0.49
N SER A 311 -28.89 39.67 -1.37
CA SER A 311 -30.18 40.21 -1.84
C SER A 311 -31.36 39.98 -0.90
N THR A 312 -31.16 39.27 0.22
CA THR A 312 -32.21 39.01 1.24
C THR A 312 -32.07 39.86 2.51
N GLN A 313 -31.16 40.84 2.54
CA GLN A 313 -30.98 41.79 3.65
C GLN A 313 -31.18 43.28 3.29
N ALA A 314 -31.97 43.56 2.23
CA ALA A 314 -32.44 44.91 1.92
C ALA A 314 -33.97 44.98 1.97
#